data_AF-A0A662H523-F1
#
_entry.id   AF-A0A662H523-F1
#
_cell.length_a   1.000
_cell.length_b   1.000
_cell.length_c   1.000
_cell.angle_alpha   90.00
_cell.angle_beta   90.00
_cell.angle_gamma   90.00
#
_symmetry.space_group_name_H-M   'P 1'
#
loop_
_entity.id
_entity.type
_entity.pdbx_description
1 polymer ?
#
loop_
_entity_poly.entity_id
_entity_poly.type
_entity_poly.pdbx_seq_one_letter_code
_entity_poly.pdbx_strand_id
1 'polypeptide(L)'
;MSTTIKVSKSTKEKLVRVAAKLQERYGHRVSLDEAIRYLLELEERKPELLDSIIGSVPTLSVEELYRERRRDEERIERRYSI
;
A
#
# COMPACT_ATOMS: atom_id res chain seq x y z
N MET A 1 -4.10 14.38 19.25
CA MET A 1 -3.09 15.45 19.41
C MET A 1 -2.29 15.55 18.12
N SER A 2 -2.09 16.74 17.57
CA SER A 2 -1.25 16.93 16.37
C SER A 2 0.18 17.27 16.78
N THR A 3 1.16 16.65 16.13
CA THR A 3 2.60 16.96 16.29
C THR A 3 3.18 17.42 14.95
N THR A 4 4.24 18.22 15.00
CA THR A 4 4.93 18.70 13.78
C THR A 4 6.14 17.85 13.50
N ILE A 5 6.21 17.27 12.30
CA ILE A 5 7.38 16.53 11.81
C ILE A 5 8.05 17.37 10.72
N LYS A 6 9.33 17.69 10.92
CA LYS A 6 10.13 18.41 9.93
C LYS A 6 10.84 17.41 9.02
N VAL A 7 10.66 17.57 7.72
CA VAL A 7 11.27 16.72 6.69
C VAL A 7 12.01 17.55 5.65
N SER A 8 12.91 16.94 4.89
CA SER A 8 13.54 17.60 3.74
C SER A 8 12.52 17.88 2.64
N LYS A 9 12.85 18.83 1.74
CA LYS A 9 12.01 19.15 0.57
C LYS A 9 11.77 17.91 -0.31
N SER A 10 12.80 17.12 -0.55
CA SER A 10 12.72 15.89 -1.35
C SER A 10 11.82 14.82 -0.72
N THR A 11 11.87 14.66 0.61
CA THR A 11 10.96 13.75 1.32
C THR A 11 9.51 14.22 1.23
N LYS A 12 9.25 15.53 1.38
CA LYS A 12 7.92 16.11 1.21
C LYS A 12 7.36 15.84 -0.19
N GLU A 13 8.17 16.02 -1.24
CA GLU A 13 7.76 15.74 -2.62
C GLU A 13 7.40 14.27 -2.82
N LYS A 14 8.18 13.34 -2.23
CA LYS A 14 7.85 11.90 -2.25
C LYS A 14 6.53 11.60 -1.53
N LEU A 15 6.31 12.17 -0.36
CA LEU A 15 5.07 11.98 0.40
C LEU A 15 3.84 12.50 -0.36
N VAL A 16 3.97 13.64 -1.06
CA VAL A 16 2.89 14.16 -1.92
C VAL A 16 2.56 13.17 -3.06
N ARG A 17 3.57 12.55 -3.67
CA ARG A 17 3.33 11.51 -4.70
C ARG A 17 2.64 10.28 -4.13
N VAL A 18 3.01 9.84 -2.93
CA VAL A 18 2.33 8.73 -2.24
C VAL A 18 0.87 9.10 -1.96
N ALA A 19 0.62 10.28 -1.41
CA ALA A 19 -0.73 10.77 -1.14
C ALA A 19 -1.58 10.86 -2.42
N ALA A 20 -1.01 11.31 -3.54
CA ALA A 20 -1.70 11.36 -4.83
C ALA A 20 -2.12 9.97 -5.32
N LYS A 21 -1.22 8.97 -5.23
CA LYS A 21 -1.54 7.58 -5.58
C LYS A 21 -2.64 6.99 -4.68
N LEU A 22 -2.60 7.30 -3.38
CA LEU A 22 -3.63 6.84 -2.45
C LEU A 22 -4.97 7.54 -2.72
N GLN A 23 -4.95 8.83 -3.05
CA GLN A 23 -6.15 9.59 -3.41
C GLN A 23 -6.83 9.02 -4.67
N GLU A 24 -6.04 8.65 -5.68
CA GLU A 24 -6.54 7.95 -6.87
C GLU A 24 -7.16 6.59 -6.50
N ARG A 25 -6.48 5.83 -5.63
CA ARG A 25 -6.95 4.50 -5.18
C ARG A 25 -8.24 4.56 -4.36
N TYR A 26 -8.38 5.54 -3.47
CA TYR A 26 -9.49 5.61 -2.51
C TYR A 26 -10.65 6.49 -2.98
N GLY A 27 -10.45 7.28 -4.04
CA GLY A 27 -11.49 8.17 -4.58
C GLY A 27 -11.81 9.35 -3.66
N HIS A 28 -10.98 9.62 -2.64
CA HIS A 28 -11.12 10.76 -1.74
C HIS A 28 -9.78 11.42 -1.47
N ARG A 29 -9.82 12.66 -0.97
CA ARG A 29 -8.61 13.40 -0.63
C ARG A 29 -7.82 12.67 0.46
N VAL A 30 -6.51 12.56 0.27
CA VAL A 30 -5.60 11.92 1.23
C VAL A 30 -4.59 12.96 1.75
N SER A 31 -4.48 13.05 3.06
CA SER A 31 -3.52 13.91 3.76
C SER A 31 -2.12 13.30 3.82
N LEU A 32 -1.11 14.12 4.15
CA LEU A 32 0.25 13.63 4.36
C LEU A 32 0.35 12.74 5.61
N ASP A 33 -0.51 12.96 6.62
CA ASP A 33 -0.58 12.09 7.79
C ASP A 33 -1.08 10.68 7.42
N GLU A 34 -2.14 10.60 6.63
CA GLU A 34 -2.65 9.33 6.08
C GLU A 34 -1.59 8.62 5.23
N ALA A 35 -0.86 9.36 4.41
CA ALA A 35 0.23 8.79 3.61
C ALA A 35 1.36 8.24 4.49
N ILE A 36 1.71 8.92 5.59
CA ILE A 36 2.71 8.44 6.56
C ILE A 36 2.20 7.17 7.25
N ARG A 37 0.95 7.16 7.74
CA ARG A 37 0.34 5.97 8.36
C ARG A 37 0.33 4.77 7.43
N TYR A 38 -0.05 4.96 6.17
CA TYR A 38 -0.01 3.90 5.16
C TYR A 38 1.40 3.31 4.98
N LEU A 39 2.45 4.14 4.97
CA LEU A 39 3.83 3.67 4.84
C LEU A 39 4.29 2.89 6.08
N LEU A 40 3.91 3.34 7.28
CA LEU A 40 4.20 2.63 8.53
C LEU A 40 3.45 1.28 8.58
N GLU A 41 2.18 1.25 8.21
CA GLU A 41 1.41 0.00 8.11
C GLU A 41 2.00 -0.96 7.08
N LEU A 42 2.56 -0.45 5.97
CA LEU A 42 3.25 -1.28 4.99
C LEU A 42 4.52 -1.92 5.57
N GLU A 43 5.26 -1.19 6.41
CA GLU A 43 6.46 -1.71 7.10
C GLU A 43 6.09 -2.72 8.19
N GLU A 44 4.96 -2.51 8.89
CA GLU A 44 4.46 -3.43 9.91
C GLU A 44 3.81 -4.71 9.35
N ARG A 45 3.50 -4.75 8.05
CA ARG A 45 3.02 -5.99 7.42
C ARG A 45 4.10 -7.06 7.57
N LYS A 46 3.73 -8.17 8.20
CA LYS A 46 4.55 -9.38 8.33
C LYS A 46 4.11 -10.39 7.27
N PRO A 47 4.73 -10.45 6.08
CA PRO A 47 4.41 -11.44 5.07
C PRO A 47 4.45 -12.86 5.63
N GLU A 48 5.35 -13.12 6.58
CA GLU A 48 5.50 -14.43 7.22
C GLU A 48 4.23 -14.89 7.97
N LEU A 49 3.38 -13.97 8.43
CA LEU A 49 2.09 -14.32 9.05
C LEU A 49 1.06 -14.77 8.01
N LEU A 50 1.15 -14.25 6.79
CA LEU A 50 0.30 -14.73 5.70
C LEU A 50 0.72 -16.15 5.29
N ASP A 51 2.03 -16.42 5.28
CA ASP A 51 2.58 -17.76 5.05
C ASP A 51 2.12 -18.77 6.12
N SER A 52 2.09 -18.38 7.39
CA SER A 52 1.67 -19.29 8.46
C SER A 52 0.17 -19.63 8.41
N ILE A 53 -0.68 -18.67 8.04
CA ILE A 53 -2.13 -18.86 7.92
C ILE A 53 -2.50 -19.64 6.66
N ILE A 54 -1.88 -19.32 5.53
CA ILE A 54 -2.23 -19.97 4.26
C ILE A 54 -1.47 -21.28 4.05
N GLY A 55 -0.23 -21.38 4.52
CA GLY A 55 0.54 -22.63 4.49
C GLY A 55 -0.07 -23.76 5.31
N SER A 56 -1.01 -23.45 6.22
CA SER A 56 -1.80 -24.44 6.95
C SER A 56 -3.09 -24.88 6.24
N VAL A 57 -3.42 -24.29 5.07
CA VAL A 57 -4.51 -24.74 4.20
C VAL A 57 -3.92 -25.50 3.00
N PRO A 58 -4.10 -26.83 2.90
CA PRO A 58 -3.42 -27.67 1.90
C PRO A 58 -3.69 -27.32 0.44
N THR A 59 -4.78 -26.60 0.16
CA THR A 59 -5.26 -26.26 -1.18
C THR A 59 -4.93 -24.84 -1.60
N LEU A 60 -4.31 -24.02 -0.74
CA LEU A 60 -3.97 -22.64 -1.04
C LEU A 60 -2.45 -22.45 -1.07
N SER A 61 -1.96 -21.85 -2.14
CA SER A 61 -0.57 -21.43 -2.25
C SER A 61 -0.45 -19.92 -2.03
N VAL A 62 0.40 -19.53 -1.09
CA VAL A 62 0.70 -18.10 -0.84
C VAL A 62 1.29 -17.43 -2.09
N GLU A 63 2.14 -18.17 -2.81
CA GLU A 63 2.74 -17.75 -4.08
C GLU A 63 1.68 -17.41 -5.13
N GLU A 64 0.63 -18.24 -5.22
CA GLU A 64 -0.49 -18.05 -6.13
C GLU A 64 -1.35 -16.85 -5.74
N LEU A 65 -1.59 -16.66 -4.44
CA LEU A 65 -2.29 -15.49 -3.92
C LEU A 65 -1.55 -14.18 -4.25
N TYR A 66 -0.23 -14.13 -4.05
CA TYR A 66 0.58 -12.96 -4.41
C TYR A 66 0.59 -12.72 -5.93
N ARG A 67 0.57 -13.79 -6.74
CA ARG A 67 0.48 -13.70 -8.20
C ARG A 67 -0.87 -13.09 -8.63
N GLU A 68 -1.97 -13.57 -8.09
CA GLU A 68 -3.30 -13.05 -8.41
C GLU A 68 -3.46 -11.60 -7.94
N ARG A 69 -2.97 -11.26 -6.75
CA ARG A 69 -2.95 -9.86 -6.28
C ARG A 69 -2.21 -8.92 -7.22
N ARG A 70 -1.03 -9.31 -7.74
CA ARG A 70 -0.31 -8.50 -8.73
C ARG A 70 -1.10 -8.33 -10.02
N ARG A 71 -1.72 -9.40 -10.52
CA ARG A 71 -2.58 -9.35 -11.72
C ARG A 71 -3.79 -8.43 -11.54
N ASP A 72 -4.37 -8.42 -10.35
CA ASP A 72 -5.47 -7.52 -10.01
C ASP A 72 -5.01 -6.06 -10.00
N GLU A 73 -3.86 -5.78 -9.37
CA GLU A 73 -3.25 -4.45 -9.38
C GLU A 73 -2.92 -3.98 -10.81
N GLU A 74 -2.35 -4.84 -11.66
CA GLU A 74 -2.10 -4.58 -13.08
C GLU A 74 -3.39 -4.37 -13.90
N ARG A 75 -4.48 -5.07 -13.58
CA ARG A 75 -5.79 -4.85 -14.24
C ARG A 75 -6.38 -3.51 -13.84
N ILE A 76 -6.25 -3.11 -12.57
CA ILE A 76 -6.68 -1.81 -12.08
C ILE A 76 -5.86 -0.72 -12.78
N GLU A 77 -4.53 -0.84 -12.80
CA GLU A 77 -3.65 0.14 -13.45
C GLU A 77 -3.97 0.31 -14.95
N ARG A 78 -4.27 -0.78 -15.67
CA ARG A 78 -4.74 -0.73 -17.07
C ARG A 78 -6.12 -0.11 -17.24
N ARG A 79 -7.03 -0.29 -16.27
CA ARG A 79 -8.41 0.24 -16.33
C ARG A 79 -8.45 1.74 -16.05
N TYR A 80 -7.54 2.24 -15.21
CA TYR A 80 -7.49 3.64 -14.79
C TYR A 80 -6.38 4.45 -15.47
N SER A 81 -5.53 3.84 -16.31
CA SER A 81 -4.67 4.58 -17.24
C SER A 81 -5.53 5.27 -18.31
N ILE A 82 -5.81 6.56 -18.09
CA ILE A 82 -6.31 7.53 -19.08
C ILE A 82 -5.11 8.26 -19.68
#